data_AF-A0A2E9D583-F1
#
_entry.id   AF-A0A2E9D583-F1
#
_cell.length_a   1.000
_cell.length_b   1.000
_cell.length_c   1.000
_cell.angle_alpha   90.00
_cell.angle_beta   90.00
_cell.angle_gamma   90.00
#
_symmetry.space_group_name_H-M   'P 1'
#
loop_
_entity.id
_entity.type
_entity.pdbx_description
1 polymer ?
#
loop_
_entity_poly.entity_id
_entity_poly.type
_entity_poly.pdbx_seq_one_letter_code
_entity_poly.pdbx_strand_id
1 'polypeptide(L)'
;MKVRFKEWDCKVLVKQYDNNDRIVLQLVDSETSAPIATATVNMPDEYLAETEVLIKDYSENEGMLAALVEAGIVTDTGQKVNSGFVQIPICIFNHIGH
;
A
#
# COMPACT_ATOMS: atom_id res chain seq x y z
N MET A 1 -2.18 13.25 2.19
CA MET A 1 -1.33 12.60 1.17
C MET A 1 -2.14 12.41 -0.10
N LYS A 2 -1.72 12.96 -1.24
CA LYS A 2 -2.43 12.83 -2.54
C LYS A 2 -1.71 11.80 -3.41
N VAL A 3 -2.45 10.92 -4.06
CA VAL A 3 -1.93 9.88 -4.97
C VAL A 3 -2.80 9.86 -6.22
N ARG A 4 -2.18 9.85 -7.40
CA ARG A 4 -2.89 9.56 -8.65
C ARG A 4 -2.81 8.06 -8.88
N PHE A 5 -3.94 7.36 -8.85
CA PHE A 5 -3.98 5.93 -9.14
C PHE A 5 -4.94 5.69 -10.30
N LYS A 6 -4.41 5.29 -11.46
CA LYS A 6 -5.17 5.17 -12.71
C LYS A 6 -5.91 6.49 -13.02
N GLU A 7 -7.24 6.45 -13.13
CA GLU A 7 -8.07 7.63 -13.37
C GLU A 7 -8.46 8.40 -12.09
N TRP A 8 -8.18 7.85 -10.91
CA TRP A 8 -8.63 8.40 -9.63
C TRP A 8 -7.61 9.33 -8.99
N ASP A 9 -8.09 10.47 -8.50
CA ASP A 9 -7.38 11.31 -7.54
C ASP A 9 -7.70 10.84 -6.13
N CYS A 10 -6.71 10.25 -5.47
CA CYS A 10 -6.88 9.56 -4.20
C CYS A 10 -6.25 10.34 -3.04
N LYS A 11 -6.83 10.14 -1.85
CA LYS A 11 -6.15 10.32 -0.57
C LYS A 11 -5.81 8.95 0.01
N VAL A 12 -4.67 8.87 0.70
CA VAL A 12 -4.30 7.65 1.45
C VAL A 12 -4.72 7.82 2.90
N LEU A 13 -5.51 6.87 3.39
CA LEU A 13 -5.82 6.68 4.80
C LEU A 13 -4.92 5.58 5.36
N VAL A 14 -4.27 5.87 6.47
CA VAL A 14 -3.46 4.90 7.21
C VAL A 14 -4.33 4.30 8.31
N LYS A 15 -4.45 2.97 8.31
CA LYS A 15 -5.18 2.19 9.30
C LYS A 15 -4.29 1.02 9.77
N GLN A 16 -4.84 0.16 10.61
CA GLN A 16 -4.22 -1.11 11.00
C GLN A 16 -5.17 -2.26 10.64
N TYR A 17 -4.63 -3.45 10.37
CA TYR A 17 -5.46 -4.64 10.22
C TYR A 17 -6.04 -5.05 11.58
N ASP A 18 -7.27 -5.58 11.62
CA ASP A 18 -7.88 -5.99 12.89
C ASP A 18 -7.17 -7.18 13.58
N ASN A 19 -6.44 -7.99 12.81
CA ASN A 19 -5.80 -9.22 13.27
C ASN A 19 -4.32 -9.08 13.61
N ASN A 20 -3.67 -7.96 13.25
CA ASN A 20 -2.30 -7.61 13.64
C ASN A 20 -2.06 -6.10 13.50
N ASP A 21 -1.12 -5.53 14.26
CA ASP A 21 -0.78 -4.10 14.23
C ASP A 21 -0.13 -3.59 12.92
N ARG A 22 -0.27 -4.34 11.82
CA ARG A 22 0.32 -3.98 10.53
C ARG A 22 -0.44 -2.86 9.85
N ILE A 23 0.33 -2.02 9.18
CA ILE A 23 -0.16 -0.84 8.48
C ILE A 23 -1.04 -1.25 7.28
N VAL A 24 -2.20 -0.61 7.19
CA VAL A 24 -3.09 -0.65 6.03
C VAL A 24 -3.03 0.69 5.33
N LEU A 25 -2.72 0.69 4.04
CA LEU A 25 -2.84 1.87 3.18
C LEU A 25 -4.11 1.75 2.33
N GLN A 26 -5.14 2.53 2.68
CA GLN A 26 -6.40 2.56 1.95
C GLN A 26 -6.48 3.82 1.08
N LEU A 27 -6.67 3.64 -0.24
CA LEU A 27 -6.97 4.73 -1.16
C LEU A 27 -8.47 5.01 -1.11
N VAL A 28 -8.79 6.28 -0.90
CA VAL A 28 -10.15 6.80 -0.99
C VAL A 28 -10.18 7.94 -2.00
N ASP A 29 -11.31 8.11 -2.68
CA ASP A 29 -11.55 9.22 -3.59
C ASP A 29 -11.33 10.55 -2.85
N SER A 30 -10.61 11.47 -3.48
CA SER A 30 -10.15 12.68 -2.79
C SER A 30 -11.28 13.67 -2.48
N GLU A 31 -12.40 13.60 -3.19
CA GLU A 31 -13.55 14.51 -3.04
C GLU A 31 -14.65 13.89 -2.17
N THR A 32 -15.04 12.66 -2.47
CA THR A 32 -16.17 11.96 -1.85
C THR A 32 -15.76 11.09 -0.67
N SER A 33 -14.47 10.80 -0.49
CA SER A 33 -13.94 9.84 0.50
C SER A 33 -14.47 8.41 0.32
N ALA A 34 -15.06 8.09 -0.84
CA ALA A 34 -15.48 6.74 -1.16
C ALA A 34 -14.26 5.80 -1.29
N PRO A 35 -14.33 4.54 -0.83
CA PRO A 35 -13.22 3.60 -0.94
C PRO A 35 -12.93 3.25 -2.40
N ILE A 36 -11.64 3.33 -2.80
CA ILE A 36 -11.17 2.97 -4.14
C ILE A 36 -10.42 1.64 -4.10
N ALA A 37 -9.43 1.52 -3.22
CA ALA A 37 -8.60 0.31 -3.13
C ALA A 37 -7.92 0.19 -1.76
N THR A 38 -7.60 -1.04 -1.37
CA THR A 38 -6.64 -1.31 -0.30
C THR A 38 -5.32 -1.69 -0.94
N ALA A 39 -4.31 -0.83 -0.78
CA ALA A 39 -3.01 -0.99 -1.44
C ALA A 39 -2.11 -2.03 -0.78
N THR A 40 -2.39 -2.40 0.47
CA THR A 40 -1.61 -3.40 1.21
C THR A 40 -2.27 -4.77 1.17
N VAL A 41 -1.45 -5.81 1.31
CA VAL A 41 -1.90 -7.19 1.60
C VAL A 41 -1.30 -7.65 2.91
N ASN A 42 -2.07 -8.40 3.70
CA ASN A 42 -1.59 -8.95 4.97
C ASN A 42 -1.15 -10.40 4.78
N MET A 43 0.11 -10.71 5.07
CA MET A 43 0.63 -12.07 5.17
C MET A 43 1.15 -12.31 6.59
N PRO A 44 0.30 -12.74 7.54
CA PRO A 44 0.63 -12.76 8.97
C PRO A 44 1.86 -13.61 9.32
N ASP A 45 2.16 -14.63 8.52
CA ASP A 45 3.32 -15.51 8.69
C ASP A 45 4.65 -14.90 8.21
N GLU A 46 4.62 -13.85 7.36
CA GLU A 46 5.83 -13.18 6.89
C GLU A 46 6.33 -12.19 7.93
N TYR A 47 7.62 -12.23 8.28
CA TYR A 47 8.22 -11.24 9.17
C TYR A 47 8.45 -9.92 8.43
N LEU A 48 7.90 -8.84 8.95
CA LEU A 48 8.05 -7.47 8.45
C LEU A 48 8.47 -6.56 9.61
N ALA A 49 9.34 -5.60 9.34
CA ALA A 49 9.61 -4.52 10.27
C ALA A 49 8.37 -3.61 10.44
N GLU A 50 8.34 -2.79 11.50
CA GLU A 50 7.18 -1.96 11.86
C GLU A 50 6.73 -0.99 10.75
N THR A 51 7.67 -0.55 9.90
CA THR A 51 7.41 0.36 8.77
C THR A 51 7.32 -0.38 7.43
N GLU A 52 7.50 -1.69 7.40
CA GLU A 52 7.43 -2.46 6.17
C GLU A 52 5.99 -2.86 5.85
N VAL A 53 5.62 -2.69 4.59
CA VAL A 53 4.31 -3.03 4.05
C VAL A 53 4.45 -3.85 2.78
N LEU A 54 3.50 -4.73 2.53
CA LEU A 54 3.41 -5.51 1.30
C LEU A 54 2.46 -4.83 0.33
N ILE A 55 2.95 -4.38 -0.82
CA ILE A 55 2.13 -3.64 -1.78
C ILE A 55 1.46 -4.58 -2.77
N LYS A 56 0.14 -4.53 -2.82
CA LYS A 56 -0.70 -5.29 -3.73
C LYS A 56 -0.64 -4.69 -5.13
N ASP A 57 0.41 -5.01 -5.90
CA ASP A 57 0.58 -4.54 -7.28
C ASP A 57 0.26 -5.63 -8.32
N TYR A 58 -0.98 -6.09 -8.33
CA TYR A 58 -1.46 -7.13 -9.25
C TYR A 58 -2.99 -7.07 -9.44
N SER A 59 -3.48 -7.69 -10.53
CA SER A 59 -4.89 -7.72 -10.91
C SER A 59 -5.49 -6.30 -10.96
N GLU A 60 -6.61 -6.05 -10.28
CA GLU A 60 -7.25 -4.72 -10.23
C GLU A 60 -6.34 -3.62 -9.67
N ASN A 61 -5.25 -3.99 -8.99
CA ASN A 61 -4.31 -3.07 -8.37
C ASN A 61 -3.00 -2.90 -9.15
N GLU A 62 -2.90 -3.41 -10.39
CA GLU A 62 -1.74 -3.13 -11.25
C GLU A 62 -1.48 -1.61 -11.37
N GLY A 63 -0.24 -1.19 -11.13
CA GLY A 63 0.22 0.20 -11.07
C GLY A 63 0.24 0.80 -9.66
N MET A 64 -0.15 0.05 -8.61
CA MET A 64 -0.25 0.58 -7.24
C MET A 64 1.11 0.97 -6.67
N LEU A 65 2.14 0.13 -6.89
CA LEU A 65 3.48 0.41 -6.38
C LEU A 65 4.03 1.71 -6.97
N ALA A 66 3.97 1.85 -8.31
CA ALA A 66 4.41 3.05 -9.00
C ALA A 66 3.71 4.30 -8.46
N ALA A 67 2.37 4.28 -8.36
CA ALA A 67 1.58 5.41 -7.86
C ALA A 67 1.99 5.84 -6.44
N LEU A 68 2.24 4.88 -5.54
CA LEU A 68 2.64 5.18 -4.16
C LEU A 68 4.09 5.68 -4.05
N VAL A 69 5.00 5.13 -4.85
CA VAL A 69 6.40 5.58 -4.92
C VAL A 69 6.50 6.98 -5.50
N GLU A 70 5.82 7.26 -6.61
CA GLU A 70 5.77 8.57 -7.24
C GLU A 70 5.20 9.65 -6.31
N ALA A 71 4.23 9.28 -5.49
CA ALA A 71 3.66 10.16 -4.46
C ALA A 71 4.50 10.25 -3.17
N GLY A 72 5.62 9.53 -3.08
CA GLY A 72 6.51 9.51 -1.92
C GLY A 72 5.94 8.81 -0.68
N ILE A 73 4.84 8.05 -0.82
CA ILE A 73 4.16 7.36 0.30
C ILE A 73 4.95 6.14 0.76
N VAL A 74 5.57 5.44 -0.18
CA VAL A 74 6.41 4.28 0.10
C VAL A 74 7.72 4.37 -0.66
N THR A 75 8.73 3.68 -0.14
CA THR A 75 9.99 3.43 -0.82
C THR A 75 10.07 1.95 -1.17
N ASP A 76 10.22 1.64 -2.46
CA ASP A 76 10.46 0.27 -2.91
C ASP A 76 11.83 -0.21 -2.44
N THR A 77 11.89 -1.35 -1.75
CA THR A 77 13.17 -1.91 -1.26
C THR A 77 13.87 -2.78 -2.30
N GLY A 78 13.18 -3.09 -3.40
CA GLY A 78 13.59 -4.11 -4.38
C GLY A 78 13.40 -5.56 -3.90
N GLN A 79 12.99 -5.78 -2.65
CA GLN A 79 12.71 -7.10 -2.10
C GLN A 79 11.25 -7.51 -2.35
N LYS A 80 11.00 -8.82 -2.42
CA LYS A 80 9.67 -9.38 -2.62
C LYS A 80 9.47 -10.62 -1.76
N VAL A 81 8.25 -10.81 -1.28
CA VAL A 81 7.79 -12.08 -0.69
C VAL A 81 7.04 -12.91 -1.73
N ASN A 82 7.09 -14.24 -1.61
CA ASN A 82 6.31 -15.12 -2.47
C ASN A 82 5.00 -15.50 -1.78
N SER A 83 3.86 -15.08 -2.35
CA SER A 83 2.53 -15.47 -1.84
C SER A 83 2.09 -16.89 -2.22
N GLY A 84 2.89 -17.59 -3.03
CA GLY A 84 2.50 -18.86 -3.66
C GLY A 84 1.83 -18.69 -5.04
N PHE A 85 1.33 -17.48 -5.36
CA PHE A 85 0.72 -17.15 -6.65
C PHE A 85 1.47 -16.04 -7.39
N VAL A 86 1.85 -15.00 -6.66
CA VAL A 86 2.55 -13.81 -7.18
C VAL A 86 3.65 -13.35 -6.22
N GLN A 87 4.68 -12.70 -6.75
CA GLN A 87 5.69 -12.03 -5.94
C GLN A 87 5.17 -10.66 -5.52
N ILE A 88 5.20 -10.37 -4.22
CA ILE A 88 4.64 -9.15 -3.64
C ILE A 88 5.78 -8.25 -3.14
N PRO A 89 5.89 -7.01 -3.64
CA PRO A 89 6.90 -6.05 -3.18
C PRO A 89 6.82 -5.78 -1.69
N ILE A 90 7.97 -5.80 -1.03
CA ILE A 90 8.16 -5.24 0.32
C ILE A 90 8.55 -3.78 0.12
N CYS A 91 7.85 -2.86 0.78
CA CYS A 91 8.15 -1.44 0.72
C CYS A 91 8.22 -0.85 2.13
N ILE A 92 9.01 0.21 2.29
CA ILE A 92 9.04 0.99 3.52
C ILE A 92 7.97 2.07 3.40
N PHE A 93 7.04 2.14 4.37
CA PHE A 93 6.10 3.23 4.50
C PHE A 93 6.83 4.48 5.01
N ASN A 94 6.83 5.53 4.19
CA ASN A 94 7.42 6.81 4.55
C ASN A 94 6.46 7.53 5.49
N HIS A 95 6.83 7.64 6.76
CA HIS A 95 6.01 8.36 7.74
C HIS A 95 6.04 9.86 7.41
N ILE A 96 5.11 10.33 6.58
CA ILE A 96 5.02 11.74 6.22
C ILE A 96 4.23 12.44 7.32
N GLY A 97 4.93 13.21 8.14
CA GLY A 97 4.36 13.98 9.25
C GLY A 97 3.22 14.89 8.81
N HIS A 98 2.27 15.08 9.73
CA HIS A 98 1.08 15.92 9.60
C HIS A 98 1.39 17.37 9.23
#